data_AF-A0A6S6RXK5-F1
#
_entry.id   AF-A0A6S6RXK5-F1
#
_cell.length_a   1.000
_cell.length_b   1.000
_cell.length_c   1.000
_cell.angle_alpha   90.00
_cell.angle_beta   90.00
_cell.angle_gamma   90.00
#
_symmetry.space_group_name_H-M   'P 1'
#
loop_
_entity.id
_entity.type
_entity.pdbx_description
1 polymer ?
#
loop_
_entity_poly.entity_id
_entity_poly.type
_entity_poly.pdbx_seq_one_letter_code
_entity_poly.pdbx_strand_id
1 'polypeptide(L)' 'MTNLTLSIEEEDLRQARITALQQGTSLNAVIRDFIKEYIDRKQHYQQLTDKILQSMDTSSYVGEDNKCSRDELYER' A
#
# COMPACT_ATOMS: atom_id res chain seq x y z
N MET A 1 14.43 -11.06 -16.64
CA MET A 1 13.41 -11.95 -16.03
C MET A 1 14.13 -12.85 -15.05
N THR A 2 13.62 -12.99 -13.83
CA THR A 2 14.21 -13.81 -12.76
C THR A 2 13.19 -14.86 -12.35
N ASN A 3 13.65 -16.08 -12.07
CA ASN A 3 12.79 -17.19 -11.66
C ASN A 3 12.62 -17.19 -10.13
N LEU A 4 11.40 -17.48 -9.68
CA LEU A 4 11.06 -17.62 -8.26
C LEU A 4 10.54 -19.04 -8.04
N THR A 5 11.18 -19.78 -7.13
CA THR A 5 10.72 -21.11 -6.70
C THR A 5 9.98 -20.96 -5.38
N LEU A 6 8.75 -21.47 -5.31
CA LEU A 6 7.91 -21.45 -4.12
C LEU A 6 7.45 -22.87 -3.81
N SER A 7 7.43 -23.22 -2.52
CA SER A 7 6.76 -24.43 -2.04
C SER A 7 5.33 -24.06 -1.67
N ILE A 8 4.36 -24.70 -2.33
CA ILE A 8 2.92 -24.50 -2.15
C ILE A 8 2.29 -25.89 -2.12
N GLU A 9 1.24 -26.07 -1.33
CA GLU A 9 0.45 -27.29 -1.32
C GLU A 9 -0.06 -27.62 -2.73
N GLU A 10 0.04 -28.90 -3.10
CA GLU A 10 -0.21 -29.34 -4.48
C GLU A 10 -1.64 -29.05 -4.94
N GLU A 11 -2.62 -29.27 -4.05
CA GLU A 11 -4.03 -29.04 -4.36
C GLU A 11 -4.32 -27.55 -4.57
N ASP A 12 -3.73 -26.67 -3.77
CA ASP A 12 -3.85 -25.21 -3.93
C ASP A 12 -3.25 -24.76 -5.26
N LEU A 13 -2.08 -25.29 -5.62
CA LEU A 13 -1.43 -25.00 -6.91
C LEU A 13 -2.30 -25.46 -8.09
N ARG A 14 -2.93 -26.63 -7.98
CA ARG A 14 -3.81 -27.18 -9.01
C ARG A 14 -5.04 -26.32 -9.19
N GLN A 15 -5.72 -25.95 -8.10
CA GLN A 15 -6.91 -25.10 -8.13
C GLN A 15 -6.58 -23.71 -8.68
N ALA A 16 -5.48 -23.09 -8.23
CA ALA A 16 -5.06 -21.78 -8.70
C ALA A 16 -4.80 -21.76 -10.22
N ARG A 17 -4.23 -22.83 -10.78
CA ARG A 17 -4.05 -22.97 -12.24
C ARG A 17 -5.37 -23.07 -12.98
N ILE A 18 -6.32 -23.87 -12.47
CA ILE A 18 -7.65 -24.02 -13.09
C ILE A 18 -8.36 -22.66 -13.10
N THR A 19 -8.37 -21.96 -11.97
CA THR A 19 -8.98 -20.64 -11.85
C THR A 19 -8.36 -19.63 -12.81
N ALA A 20 -7.03 -19.58 -12.90
CA ALA A 20 -6.34 -18.69 -13.83
C ALA A 20 -6.72 -18.99 -15.29
N LEU A 21 -6.77 -20.28 -15.67
CA LEU A 21 -7.18 -20.69 -17.01
C LEU A 21 -8.63 -20.32 -17.33
N GLN A 22 -9.54 -20.48 -16.38
CA GLN A 22 -10.95 -20.07 -16.52
C GLN A 22 -11.08 -18.55 -16.74
N GLN A 23 -10.17 -17.77 -16.15
CA GLN A 23 -10.09 -16.31 -16.34
C GLN A 23 -9.32 -15.90 -17.62
N GLY A 24 -8.89 -16.86 -18.45
CA GLY A 24 -8.13 -16.58 -19.67
C GLY A 24 -6.71 -16.06 -19.40
N THR A 25 -6.17 -16.31 -18.21
CA THR A 25 -4.82 -15.88 -17.81
C THR A 25 -3.96 -17.07 -17.38
N SER A 26 -2.72 -16.79 -16.99
CA SER A 26 -1.81 -17.79 -16.41
C SER A 26 -1.54 -17.47 -14.94
N LEU A 27 -1.31 -18.51 -14.14
CA LEU A 27 -0.95 -18.32 -12.73
C LEU A 27 0.29 -17.42 -12.57
N ASN A 28 1.26 -17.52 -13.48
CA ASN A 28 2.44 -16.66 -13.47
C ASN A 28 2.11 -15.19 -13.75
N ALA A 29 1.11 -14.89 -14.58
CA ALA A 29 0.65 -13.52 -14.80
C ALA A 29 -0.02 -12.98 -13.53
N VAL A 30 -0.91 -13.76 -12.92
CA VAL A 30 -1.59 -13.40 -11.66
C VAL A 30 -0.58 -13.12 -10.54
N ILE A 31 0.40 -14.00 -10.34
CA ILE A 31 1.45 -13.82 -9.32
C ILE A 31 2.28 -12.55 -9.61
N ARG A 32 2.59 -12.29 -10.88
CA ARG A 32 3.38 -11.11 -11.26
C ARG A 32 2.64 -9.82 -10.92
N ASP A 33 1.35 -9.77 -11.20
CA ASP A 33 0.55 -8.58 -10.92
C ASP A 33 0.29 -8.44 -9.41
N PHE A 34 0.07 -9.54 -8.69
CA PHE A 34 0.01 -9.54 -7.23
C PHE A 34 1.30 -8.97 -6.59
N ILE A 35 2.48 -9.35 -7.10
CA ILE A 35 3.75 -8.83 -6.59
C ILE A 35 3.87 -7.32 -6.83
N LYS A 36 3.44 -6.81 -8.01
CA LYS A 36 3.44 -5.36 -8.28
C LYS A 36 2.53 -4.63 -7.30
N GLU A 37 1.30 -5.09 -7.13
CA GLU A 37 0.35 -4.50 -6.19
C GLU A 37 0.85 -4.57 -4.73
N TYR A 38 1.58 -5.63 -4.38
CA TYR A 38 2.21 -5.75 -3.07
C TYR A 38 3.32 -4.71 -2.86
N ILE A 39 4.16 -4.47 -3.88
CA ILE A 39 5.19 -3.42 -3.85
C ILE A 39 4.53 -2.04 -3.75
N ASP A 40 3.54 -1.76 -4.60
CA ASP A 40 2.87 -0.46 -4.68
C ASP A 40 2.19 -0.11 -3.36
N ARG A 41 1.54 -1.08 -2.70
CA ARG A 41 0.95 -0.88 -1.36
C ARG A 41 2.02 -0.43 -0.35
N LYS A 42 3.16 -1.12 -0.32
CA LYS A 42 4.25 -0.77 0.60
C LYS A 42 4.79 0.63 0.31
N GLN A 43 4.97 0.98 -0.96
CA GLN A 43 5.41 2.32 -1.36
C GLN A 43 4.38 3.39 -0.99
N HIS A 44 3.08 3.12 -1.17
CA HIS A 44 2.03 4.07 -0.83
C HIS A 44 1.99 4.35 0.67
N TYR A 45 2.11 3.32 1.52
CA TYR A 45 2.21 3.50 2.98
C TYR A 45 3.46 4.27 3.40
N GLN A 46 4.61 3.99 2.77
CA GLN A 46 5.84 4.73 3.03
C GLN A 46 5.70 6.20 2.64
N GLN A 47 5.21 6.48 1.43
CA GLN A 47 4.99 7.84 0.93
C GLN A 47 4.00 8.63 1.79
N LEU A 48 2.93 8.01 2.29
CA LEU A 48 1.99 8.66 3.21
C LEU A 48 2.66 8.98 4.55
N THR A 49 3.43 8.04 5.09
CA THR A 49 4.16 8.23 6.36
C THR A 49 5.18 9.36 6.22
N ASP A 50 5.94 9.37 5.12
CA ASP A 50 6.94 10.41 4.83
C ASP A 50 6.28 11.79 4.67
N LYS A 51 5.13 11.88 3.98
CA LYS A 51 4.37 13.12 3.85
C LYS A 51 3.88 13.66 5.19
N ILE A 52 3.40 12.77 6.07
CA ILE A 52 2.94 13.15 7.41
C ILE A 52 4.14 13.67 8.23
N LEU A 53 5.25 12.94 8.25
CA LEU A 53 6.47 13.34 8.94
C LEU A 53 7.02 14.67 8.41
N GLN A 54 7.08 14.84 7.09
CA GLN A 54 7.51 16.09 6.49
C GLN A 54 6.58 17.25 6.86
N SER A 55 5.26 17.02 6.91
CA SER A 55 4.28 18.03 7.34
C SER A 55 4.45 18.39 8.81
N MET A 56 4.82 17.42 9.65
CA MET A 56 5.16 17.66 11.06
C MET A 56 6.45 18.49 11.19
N ASP A 57 7.48 18.17 10.40
CA ASP A 57 8.76 18.89 10.41
C ASP A 57 8.63 20.32 9.86
N THR A 58 7.76 20.54 8.87
CA THR A 58 7.47 21.90 8.35
C THR A 58 6.45 22.65 9.18
N SER A 59 5.62 21.96 9.97
CA SER A 59 4.75 22.63 10.93
C SER A 59 5.60 23.13 12.09
N SER A 60 5.86 24.44 12.11
CA SER A 60 6.36 25.09 13.32
C SER A 60 5.26 25.02 14.37
N TYR A 61 5.39 24.11 15.33
CA TYR A 61 4.59 24.18 16.55
C TYR A 61 4.91 25.50 17.26
N VAL A 62 4.05 26.50 17.10
CA VAL A 62 4.07 27.72 17.91
C VAL A 62 3.36 27.39 19.22
N GLY A 63 4.08 26.71 20.09
CA GLY A 63 3.68 26.47 21.46
C GLY A 63 3.81 27.74 22.29
N GLU A 64 2.89 28.69 22.11
CA GLU A 64 2.69 29.77 23.06
C GLU A 64 1.19 30.12 23.09
N ASP A 65 0.52 29.58 24.12
CA ASP A 65 -0.77 29.98 24.71
C ASP A 65 -2.02 30.22 23.83
N ASN A 66 -1.98 30.02 22.51
CA ASN A 66 -3.18 30.14 21.67
C ASN A 66 -3.87 28.79 21.48
N LYS A 67 -4.66 28.39 22.48
CA LYS A 67 -5.70 27.37 22.32
C LYS A 67 -6.72 27.86 21.30
N CYS A 68 -6.51 27.54 20.03
CA CYS A 68 -7.46 27.92 18.99
C CYS A 68 -8.80 27.23 19.29
N SER A 69 -9.78 28.01 19.72
CA SER A 69 -11.10 27.48 19.99
C SER A 69 -11.80 27.21 18.66
N ARG A 70 -12.69 26.21 18.63
CA ARG A 70 -13.45 25.83 17.42
C ARG A 70 -14.10 27.04 16.76
N ASP A 71 -14.59 27.98 17.55
CA ASP A 71 -15.33 29.15 17.06
C ASP A 71 -14.41 30.16 16.36
N GLU A 72 -13.14 30.31 16.77
CA GLU A 72 -12.15 31.18 16.11
C GLU A 72 -11.67 30.63 14.75
N LEU A 73 -11.81 29.33 14.53
CA LEU A 73 -11.39 28.66 13.30
C LEU A 73 -12.43 28.75 12.19
N TYR A 74 -13.70 29.01 12.53
CA TYR A 74 -14.80 29.21 11.58
C TYR A 74 -14.86 30.64 11.02
N GLU A 75 -14.27 31.61 11.72
CA GLU A 75 -14.29 33.04 11.37
C GLU A 75 -13.04 33.49 10.57
N ARG A 76 -12.16 32.56 10.18
CA ARG A 76 -10.97 32.80 9.33
C ARG A 76 -11.13 32.12 7.98
#